data_AF-A0A8H3IE96-F1
#
_entry.id   AF-A0A8H3IE96-F1
#
_cell.length_a   1.000
_cell.length_b   1.000
_cell.length_c   1.000
_cell.angle_alpha   90.00
_cell.angle_beta   90.00
_cell.angle_gamma   90.00
#
_symmetry.space_group_name_H-M   'P 1'
#
loop_
_entity.id
_entity.type
_entity.pdbx_description
1 polymer ?
#
loop_
_entity_poly.entity_id
_entity_poly.type
_entity_poly.pdbx_seq_one_letter_code
_entity_poly.pdbx_strand_id
1 'polypeptide(L)'
;MSGDGHPEATAACCDEIESPSVGFRAGLSGVLQRCMEKIFRFHATSTFSTHAGSASCPKKRSRPVSLVEEENYVARQVREIYSPRLRAPPTPPRGRSLAQVVRSETLRQGYTLKLPLPLSKILLAGHARSTTSTVDLTDFMTGLPDAAAPTVRKTNPEDLIGRMFPSRATSYGARHVAACFWSWLCVLDDLTENKDTRLALEQIISILSSSPYDPLPPSALALSLMGAFYSVVQAATVNDQHSPHPVNPIREPWKEVFWSEVATVARALLAEQELDDKHFTMNEWLDLRVLTISARPLLALLQASCGLPPCAGTLTTGPLKHLPLILGLENDILGFEKDYMSGNPLSALQLLIRDGMDKKKALLRIVGLHNRLVTQMMVEADRFEGTAAERDYVATASTWPNAMAQWMLSCDRYRSET
;
A
#
# COMPACT_ATOMS: atom_id res chain seq x y z
N MET A 1 -71.25 -6.92 -36.75
CA MET A 1 -71.30 -8.16 -35.96
C MET A 1 -70.14 -8.11 -34.98
N SER A 2 -70.49 -8.10 -33.69
CA SER A 2 -69.79 -8.65 -32.51
C SER A 2 -68.26 -8.62 -32.49
N GLY A 3 -67.57 -8.08 -31.48
CA GLY A 3 -68.00 -7.61 -30.18
C GLY A 3 -66.78 -7.27 -29.31
N ASP A 4 -67.09 -6.64 -28.18
CA ASP A 4 -66.35 -6.57 -26.91
C ASP A 4 -65.02 -5.77 -26.89
N GLY A 5 -64.73 -4.92 -25.90
CA GLY A 5 -65.47 -4.63 -24.67
C GLY A 5 -64.50 -4.38 -23.49
N HIS A 6 -64.21 -3.11 -23.22
CA HIS A 6 -63.84 -2.54 -21.89
C HIS A 6 -62.41 -2.73 -21.31
N PRO A 7 -62.02 -1.86 -20.32
CA PRO A 7 -60.71 -1.17 -20.27
C PRO A 7 -59.92 -1.44 -18.97
N GLU A 8 -58.70 -0.92 -18.84
CA GLU A 8 -57.92 -0.66 -17.60
C GLU A 8 -56.46 -0.41 -18.02
N ALA A 9 -55.54 0.22 -17.29
CA ALA A 9 -55.52 1.21 -16.23
C ALA A 9 -54.03 1.61 -16.12
N THR A 10 -53.79 2.85 -15.74
CA THR A 10 -52.47 3.42 -15.43
C THR A 10 -51.76 2.66 -14.30
N ALA A 11 -50.51 2.23 -14.53
CA ALA A 11 -49.54 1.98 -13.47
C ALA A 11 -48.11 2.19 -14.02
N ALA A 12 -47.49 3.30 -13.61
CA ALA A 12 -46.05 3.50 -13.74
C ALA A 12 -45.35 2.62 -12.69
N CYS A 13 -44.54 1.67 -13.15
CA CYS A 13 -43.64 0.92 -12.29
C CYS A 13 -42.33 1.71 -12.18
N CYS A 14 -42.15 2.39 -11.05
CA CYS A 14 -40.85 2.84 -10.60
C CYS A 14 -40.11 1.63 -10.04
N ASP A 15 -39.19 1.05 -10.82
CA ASP A 15 -38.21 0.13 -10.25
C ASP A 15 -37.20 0.95 -9.44
N GLU A 16 -37.25 0.74 -8.13
CA GLU A 16 -36.27 1.20 -7.16
C GLU A 16 -34.89 0.66 -7.53
N ILE A 17 -34.02 1.53 -8.03
CA ILE A 17 -32.58 1.28 -8.04
C ILE A 17 -32.12 1.34 -6.58
N GLU A 18 -32.02 0.18 -5.94
CA GLU A 18 -31.33 0.05 -4.66
C GLU A 18 -29.91 0.63 -4.80
N SER A 19 -29.68 1.75 -4.12
CA SER A 19 -28.35 2.36 -4.02
C SER A 19 -27.43 1.47 -3.17
N PRO A 20 -26.25 1.05 -3.66
CA PRO A 20 -25.32 0.18 -2.92
C PRO A 20 -24.50 0.94 -1.85
N SER A 21 -25.04 1.99 -1.23
CA SER A 21 -24.29 2.87 -0.31
C SER A 21 -24.34 2.46 1.17
N VAL A 22 -25.16 1.46 1.55
CA VAL A 22 -25.34 1.07 2.96
C VAL A 22 -24.36 -0.03 3.42
N GLY A 23 -23.91 -0.92 2.52
CA GLY A 23 -22.97 -2.00 2.87
C GLY A 23 -21.53 -1.54 3.17
N PHE A 24 -21.10 -0.40 2.62
CA PHE A 24 -19.69 0.03 2.68
C PHE A 24 -19.25 0.55 4.05
N ARG A 25 -20.12 1.30 4.75
CA ARG A 25 -19.84 1.75 6.14
C ARG A 25 -19.83 0.56 7.12
N ALA A 26 -20.64 -0.47 6.85
CA ALA A 26 -20.70 -1.67 7.69
C ALA A 26 -19.42 -2.52 7.60
N GLY A 27 -18.81 -2.65 6.41
CA GLY A 27 -17.61 -3.48 6.21
C GLY A 27 -16.37 -2.99 6.96
N LEU A 28 -16.05 -1.68 6.87
CA LEU A 28 -14.90 -1.08 7.56
C LEU A 28 -15.08 -1.11 9.09
N SER A 29 -16.30 -0.78 9.56
CA SER A 29 -16.67 -0.89 10.97
C SER A 29 -16.58 -2.33 11.47
N GLY A 30 -16.93 -3.30 10.62
CA GLY A 30 -16.92 -4.73 10.93
C GLY A 30 -15.52 -5.30 11.16
N VAL A 31 -14.50 -4.91 10.38
CA VAL A 31 -13.11 -5.36 10.64
C VAL A 31 -12.56 -4.77 11.93
N LEU A 32 -12.73 -3.46 12.13
CA LEU A 32 -12.30 -2.82 13.37
C LEU A 32 -13.02 -3.42 14.59
N GLN A 33 -14.30 -3.75 14.44
CA GLN A 33 -15.08 -4.46 15.44
C GLN A 33 -14.57 -5.89 15.67
N ARG A 34 -14.23 -6.66 14.62
CA ARG A 34 -13.63 -7.99 14.77
C ARG A 34 -12.27 -7.95 15.47
N CYS A 35 -11.40 -7.00 15.09
CA CYS A 35 -10.15 -6.76 15.78
C CYS A 35 -10.42 -6.46 17.27
N MET A 36 -11.41 -5.62 17.58
CA MET A 36 -11.80 -5.37 18.97
C MET A 36 -12.34 -6.61 19.68
N GLU A 37 -13.28 -7.34 19.09
CA GLU A 37 -13.90 -8.53 19.69
C GLU A 37 -12.86 -9.60 20.03
N LYS A 38 -11.85 -9.80 19.17
CA LYS A 38 -10.73 -10.70 19.46
C LYS A 38 -9.78 -10.15 20.52
N ILE A 39 -9.48 -8.84 20.50
CA ILE A 39 -8.71 -8.16 21.56
C ILE A 39 -9.38 -8.35 22.93
N PHE A 40 -10.71 -8.25 23.01
CA PHE A 40 -11.47 -8.41 24.26
C PHE A 40 -11.67 -9.86 24.68
N ARG A 41 -11.86 -10.82 23.75
CA ARG A 41 -11.94 -12.26 24.08
C ARG A 41 -10.64 -12.79 24.69
N PHE A 42 -9.48 -12.29 24.26
CA PHE A 42 -8.18 -12.75 24.76
C PHE A 42 -7.85 -12.26 26.18
N HIS A 43 -8.54 -11.23 26.69
CA HIS A 43 -8.37 -10.76 28.07
C HIS A 43 -8.95 -11.70 29.13
N ALA A 44 -9.62 -12.80 28.72
CA ALA A 44 -10.14 -13.80 29.65
C ALA A 44 -9.14 -14.90 30.05
N THR A 45 -7.94 -14.99 29.44
CA THR A 45 -7.11 -16.21 29.55
C THR A 45 -5.59 -16.05 29.70
N SER A 46 -5.03 -14.91 30.11
CA SER A 46 -3.59 -14.89 30.42
C SER A 46 -3.16 -14.02 31.61
N THR A 47 -2.70 -14.71 32.65
CA THR A 47 -1.75 -14.22 33.65
C THR A 47 -0.42 -14.92 33.41
N PHE A 48 0.66 -14.20 33.13
CA PHE A 48 2.01 -14.76 33.25
C PHE A 48 3.05 -13.76 33.77
N SER A 49 3.97 -14.35 34.50
CA SER A 49 4.98 -13.86 35.42
C SER A 49 6.21 -13.26 34.74
N THR A 50 6.82 -12.25 35.37
CA THR A 50 8.05 -11.57 34.93
C THR A 50 9.29 -12.10 35.67
N HIS A 51 10.33 -12.49 34.93
CA HIS A 51 11.69 -12.56 35.44
C HIS A 51 12.65 -11.75 34.55
N ALA A 52 13.43 -10.89 35.20
CA ALA A 52 14.39 -9.98 34.60
C ALA A 52 15.80 -10.57 34.66
N GLY A 53 16.57 -10.38 33.59
CA GLY A 53 17.99 -10.68 33.53
C GLY A 53 18.72 -9.64 32.69
N SER A 54 19.71 -8.98 33.27
CA SER A 54 20.56 -7.94 32.68
C SER A 54 21.74 -8.53 31.89
N ALA A 55 22.16 -7.92 30.78
CA ALA A 55 23.60 -7.75 30.46
C ALA A 55 23.91 -6.84 29.26
N SER A 56 25.06 -6.17 29.43
CA SER A 56 25.96 -5.35 28.60
C SER A 56 25.92 -5.28 27.06
N CYS A 57 26.28 -4.07 26.59
CA CYS A 57 26.48 -3.59 25.22
C CYS A 57 27.88 -3.91 24.65
N PRO A 58 28.04 -4.03 23.30
CA PRO A 58 29.17 -3.36 22.67
C PRO A 58 28.95 -2.73 21.26
N LYS A 59 29.59 -1.56 21.11
CA LYS A 59 30.33 -0.96 19.97
C LYS A 59 29.75 -0.94 18.54
N LYS A 60 29.48 0.30 18.10
CA LYS A 60 29.09 0.75 16.76
C LYS A 60 30.17 0.51 15.70
N ARG A 61 29.78 0.00 14.53
CA ARG A 61 30.50 0.14 13.25
C ARG A 61 29.75 1.14 12.36
N SER A 62 30.52 1.97 11.66
CA SER A 62 30.08 3.07 10.80
C SER A 62 29.41 2.57 9.50
N ARG A 63 28.20 3.09 9.22
CA ARG A 63 27.46 2.89 7.96
C ARG A 63 27.91 3.88 6.86
N PRO A 64 27.78 3.52 5.57
CA PRO A 64 28.13 4.40 4.44
C PRO A 64 27.16 5.57 4.28
N VAL A 65 27.70 6.69 3.79
CA VAL A 65 27.18 8.07 3.94
C VAL A 65 25.92 8.38 3.10
N SER A 66 25.57 7.60 2.06
CA SER A 66 24.44 7.93 1.18
C SER A 66 23.07 7.47 1.70
N LEU A 67 22.99 6.37 2.46
CA LEU A 67 21.75 5.93 3.13
C LEU A 67 21.39 6.83 4.32
N VAL A 68 22.39 7.50 4.90
CA VAL A 68 22.23 8.38 6.06
C VAL A 68 21.41 9.63 5.70
N GLU A 69 21.46 10.12 4.47
CA GLU A 69 20.72 11.33 4.07
C GLU A 69 19.22 11.06 3.82
N GLU A 70 18.86 9.90 3.26
CA GLU A 70 17.46 9.46 3.12
C GLU A 70 16.84 9.02 4.47
N GLU A 71 17.57 8.26 5.30
CA GLU A 71 17.14 7.91 6.66
C GLU A 71 16.90 9.19 7.50
N ASN A 72 17.74 10.22 7.34
CA ASN A 72 17.58 11.49 8.05
C ASN A 72 16.39 12.35 7.59
N TYR A 73 15.83 12.10 6.41
CA TYR A 73 14.63 12.80 5.94
C TYR A 73 13.37 12.17 6.53
N VAL A 74 13.23 10.84 6.44
CA VAL A 74 12.11 10.10 7.03
C VAL A 74 12.12 10.23 8.57
N ALA A 75 13.27 10.07 9.21
CA ALA A 75 13.41 10.25 10.65
C ALA A 75 13.12 11.70 11.11
N ARG A 76 13.34 12.72 10.26
CA ARG A 76 12.93 14.12 10.57
C ARG A 76 11.43 14.29 10.51
N GLN A 77 10.78 13.76 9.48
CA GLN A 77 9.32 13.83 9.31
C GLN A 77 8.59 13.07 10.43
N VAL A 78 9.08 11.86 10.79
CA VAL A 78 8.56 11.09 11.92
C VAL A 78 8.79 11.85 13.24
N ARG A 79 9.96 12.46 13.47
CA ARG A 79 10.23 13.27 14.69
C ARG A 79 9.33 14.51 14.83
N GLU A 80 9.01 15.20 13.74
CA GLU A 80 8.06 16.33 13.77
C GLU A 80 6.65 15.88 14.13
N ILE A 81 6.23 14.70 13.68
CA ILE A 81 4.92 14.10 13.97
C ILE A 81 4.85 13.52 15.39
N TYR A 82 5.97 13.02 15.93
CA TYR A 82 6.07 12.34 17.22
C TYR A 82 6.62 13.19 18.38
N SER A 83 6.94 14.47 18.16
CA SER A 83 7.42 15.34 19.23
C SER A 83 6.32 15.53 20.30
N PRO A 84 6.59 15.29 21.61
CA PRO A 84 5.57 15.37 22.67
C PRO A 84 5.08 16.80 22.98
N ARG A 85 5.43 17.79 22.16
CA ARG A 85 5.03 19.20 22.32
C ARG A 85 4.12 19.66 21.18
N LEU A 86 2.89 19.15 21.11
CA LEU A 86 1.87 19.73 20.24
C LEU A 86 0.92 20.60 21.07
N ARG A 87 1.11 21.93 20.97
CA ARG A 87 0.18 22.95 21.48
C ARG A 87 -1.15 22.83 20.73
N ALA A 88 -2.25 23.14 21.44
CA ALA A 88 -3.59 23.20 20.88
C ALA A 88 -3.66 24.12 19.64
N PRO A 89 -4.47 23.77 18.61
CA PRO A 89 -4.55 24.54 17.37
C PRO A 89 -5.28 25.87 17.59
N PRO A 90 -4.89 26.95 16.88
CA PRO A 90 -5.61 28.22 16.93
C PRO A 90 -6.95 28.11 16.19
N THR A 91 -7.96 28.81 16.72
CA THR A 91 -9.32 28.88 16.21
C THR A 91 -9.36 29.57 14.84
N PRO A 92 -9.97 28.99 13.78
CA PRO A 92 -10.05 29.63 12.48
C PRO A 92 -11.33 30.47 12.28
N PRO A 93 -11.32 31.47 11.38
CA PRO A 93 -12.46 32.35 11.12
C PRO A 93 -13.51 31.71 10.20
N ARG A 94 -14.71 32.30 10.20
CA ARG A 94 -15.94 31.78 9.59
C ARG A 94 -16.02 32.06 8.07
N GLY A 95 -16.15 31.00 7.29
CA GLY A 95 -16.57 30.99 5.88
C GLY A 95 -16.68 29.54 5.41
N ARG A 96 -17.83 29.11 4.87
CA ARG A 96 -18.15 27.68 4.67
C ARG A 96 -17.40 27.10 3.46
N SER A 97 -16.63 26.02 3.66
CA SER A 97 -15.99 25.20 2.61
C SER A 97 -16.23 23.70 2.85
N LEU A 98 -15.90 22.86 1.86
CA LEU A 98 -15.96 21.39 1.85
C LEU A 98 -15.42 20.71 3.13
N ALA A 99 -14.56 21.40 3.88
CA ALA A 99 -14.10 21.03 5.22
C ALA A 99 -15.21 20.87 6.28
N GLN A 100 -16.41 21.43 6.06
CA GLN A 100 -17.55 21.28 6.98
C GLN A 100 -18.24 19.91 6.89
N VAL A 101 -18.18 19.24 5.73
CA VAL A 101 -18.67 17.86 5.59
C VAL A 101 -17.79 16.89 6.39
N VAL A 102 -16.52 17.23 6.61
CA VAL A 102 -15.55 16.42 7.36
C VAL A 102 -15.64 16.63 8.89
N ARG A 103 -16.41 17.62 9.38
CA ARG A 103 -16.43 18.01 10.81
C ARG A 103 -17.70 17.64 11.60
N SER A 104 -18.74 17.05 11.01
CA SER A 104 -20.00 16.79 11.73
C SER A 104 -20.16 15.39 12.35
N GLU A 105 -19.15 14.52 12.31
CA GLU A 105 -19.26 13.14 12.85
C GLU A 105 -18.49 12.92 14.18
N THR A 106 -18.22 13.98 14.95
CA THR A 106 -17.29 13.99 16.11
C THR A 106 -17.68 13.18 17.35
N LEU A 107 -18.65 12.25 17.29
CA LEU A 107 -19.19 11.59 18.50
C LEU A 107 -19.30 10.05 18.49
N ARG A 108 -18.63 9.33 17.57
CA ARG A 108 -18.34 7.88 17.69
C ARG A 108 -16.91 7.48 17.25
N GLN A 109 -16.03 8.47 17.19
CA GLN A 109 -14.94 8.64 16.21
C GLN A 109 -13.59 7.96 16.49
N GLY A 110 -13.43 7.18 17.56
CA GLY A 110 -12.11 6.68 17.95
C GLY A 110 -11.50 5.68 16.95
N TYR A 111 -12.33 4.86 16.32
CA TYR A 111 -11.87 3.69 15.57
C TYR A 111 -12.02 3.81 14.05
N THR A 112 -12.71 4.84 13.55
CA THR A 112 -12.99 4.92 12.10
C THR A 112 -11.74 5.29 11.32
N LEU A 113 -11.35 4.43 10.38
CA LEU A 113 -10.30 4.73 9.41
C LEU A 113 -10.83 5.73 8.37
N LYS A 114 -10.11 6.83 8.15
CA LYS A 114 -10.42 7.81 7.10
C LYS A 114 -9.75 7.39 5.81
N LEU A 115 -10.56 7.18 4.78
CA LEU A 115 -10.08 6.85 3.44
C LEU A 115 -10.41 7.99 2.47
N PRO A 116 -9.51 8.29 1.51
CA PRO A 116 -9.83 9.11 0.35
C PRO A 116 -11.03 8.56 -0.42
N LEU A 117 -11.64 9.41 -1.26
CA LEU A 117 -12.69 8.93 -2.16
C LEU A 117 -12.10 7.97 -3.20
N PRO A 118 -12.85 6.93 -3.63
CA PRO A 118 -12.45 6.09 -4.74
C PRO A 118 -12.26 6.91 -6.01
N LEU A 119 -11.26 6.53 -6.81
CA LEU A 119 -10.94 7.23 -8.07
C LEU A 119 -12.12 7.25 -9.06
N SER A 120 -12.98 6.24 -9.06
CA SER A 120 -14.22 6.24 -9.85
C SER A 120 -15.13 7.43 -9.52
N LYS A 121 -15.20 7.87 -8.26
CA LYS A 121 -15.99 9.04 -7.86
C LYS A 121 -15.32 10.37 -8.20
N ILE A 122 -14.01 10.36 -8.40
CA ILE A 122 -13.22 11.53 -8.83
C ILE A 122 -13.29 11.68 -10.36
N LEU A 123 -13.16 10.57 -11.10
CA LEU A 123 -13.15 10.53 -12.56
C LEU A 123 -14.54 10.59 -13.22
N LEU A 124 -15.64 10.34 -12.49
CA LEU A 124 -17.01 10.48 -13.02
C LEU A 124 -17.37 11.93 -13.45
N ALA A 125 -16.49 12.91 -13.19
CA ALA A 125 -16.60 14.27 -13.72
C ALA A 125 -16.00 14.43 -15.15
N GLY A 126 -15.36 13.40 -15.70
CA GLY A 126 -14.72 13.41 -17.03
C GLY A 126 -15.13 12.20 -17.89
N HIS A 127 -15.30 12.42 -19.19
CA HIS A 127 -15.97 11.54 -20.14
C HIS A 127 -15.47 10.08 -20.15
N ALA A 128 -16.43 9.14 -20.27
CA ALA A 128 -16.19 7.70 -20.26
C ALA A 128 -15.63 7.18 -21.60
N ARG A 129 -14.47 6.52 -21.56
CA ARG A 129 -14.17 5.38 -22.43
C ARG A 129 -13.85 4.18 -21.56
N SER A 130 -14.64 3.13 -21.73
CA SER A 130 -14.55 1.86 -21.01
C SER A 130 -13.79 0.87 -21.86
N THR A 131 -12.52 0.63 -21.54
CA THR A 131 -11.85 -0.63 -21.86
C THR A 131 -11.36 -1.21 -20.54
N THR A 132 -12.16 -2.12 -19.98
CA THR A 132 -11.81 -2.94 -18.82
C THR A 132 -10.93 -4.08 -19.30
N SER A 133 -9.75 -3.79 -19.87
CA SER A 133 -8.79 -4.88 -20.11
C SER A 133 -8.28 -5.32 -18.74
N THR A 134 -8.71 -6.49 -18.29
CA THR A 134 -8.13 -7.15 -17.13
C THR A 134 -6.67 -7.48 -17.45
N VAL A 135 -5.79 -7.34 -16.46
CA VAL A 135 -4.41 -7.82 -16.58
C VAL A 135 -4.47 -9.34 -16.59
N ASP A 136 -3.77 -9.99 -17.51
CA ASP A 136 -3.60 -11.44 -17.51
C ASP A 136 -2.22 -11.77 -16.93
N LEU A 137 -2.20 -12.59 -15.86
CA LEU A 137 -0.98 -13.06 -15.20
C LEU A 137 -0.60 -14.48 -15.57
N THR A 138 -1.33 -15.15 -16.46
CA THR A 138 -1.15 -16.59 -16.76
C THR A 138 0.30 -16.91 -17.12
N ASP A 139 0.89 -16.21 -18.09
CA ASP A 139 2.27 -16.45 -18.52
C ASP A 139 3.27 -16.19 -17.39
N PHE A 140 3.08 -15.11 -16.62
CA PHE A 140 3.94 -14.80 -15.48
C PHE A 140 3.88 -15.91 -14.41
N MET A 141 2.70 -16.43 -14.13
CA MET A 141 2.48 -17.51 -13.17
C MET A 141 3.18 -18.81 -13.56
N THR A 142 3.28 -19.12 -14.86
CA THR A 142 4.01 -20.32 -15.32
C THR A 142 5.52 -20.25 -15.07
N GLY A 143 6.07 -19.04 -14.91
CA GLY A 143 7.48 -18.82 -14.60
C GLY A 143 7.80 -18.77 -13.11
N LEU A 144 6.80 -18.83 -12.23
CA LEU A 144 7.01 -18.84 -10.78
C LEU A 144 7.15 -20.28 -10.25
N PRO A 145 7.81 -20.49 -9.09
CA PRO A 145 7.81 -21.79 -8.41
C PRO A 145 6.38 -22.27 -8.10
N ASP A 146 6.13 -23.58 -8.20
CA ASP A 146 4.78 -24.15 -7.96
C ASP A 146 4.18 -23.76 -6.60
N ALA A 147 5.04 -23.62 -5.58
CA ALA A 147 4.66 -23.19 -4.23
C ALA A 147 4.12 -21.75 -4.17
N ALA A 148 4.34 -20.91 -5.19
CA ALA A 148 3.89 -19.53 -5.26
C ALA A 148 2.40 -19.40 -5.61
N ALA A 149 1.84 -20.38 -6.34
CA ALA A 149 0.49 -20.27 -6.89
C ALA A 149 -0.61 -20.06 -5.83
N PRO A 150 -0.60 -20.73 -4.66
CA PRO A 150 -1.55 -20.44 -3.58
C PRO A 150 -1.46 -19.00 -3.06
N THR A 151 -0.25 -18.46 -2.87
CA THR A 151 -0.03 -17.08 -2.41
C THR A 151 -0.59 -16.07 -3.41
N VAL A 152 -0.30 -16.23 -4.70
CA VAL A 152 -0.79 -15.29 -5.72
C VAL A 152 -2.31 -15.33 -5.84
N ARG A 153 -2.92 -16.53 -5.77
CA ARG A 153 -4.39 -16.63 -5.76
C ARG A 153 -5.03 -15.94 -4.54
N LYS A 154 -4.49 -16.16 -3.33
CA LYS A 154 -5.00 -15.53 -2.10
C LYS A 154 -4.84 -14.01 -2.10
N THR A 155 -3.77 -13.52 -2.71
CA THR A 155 -3.47 -12.07 -2.80
C THR A 155 -4.29 -11.38 -3.88
N ASN A 156 -4.72 -12.06 -4.94
CA ASN A 156 -5.49 -11.46 -6.05
C ASN A 156 -4.90 -10.09 -6.51
N PRO A 157 -3.65 -10.09 -7.03
CA PRO A 157 -2.94 -8.88 -7.45
C PRO A 157 -3.70 -8.07 -8.52
N GLU A 158 -4.45 -8.74 -9.40
CA GLU A 158 -5.23 -8.10 -10.47
C GLU A 158 -6.30 -7.16 -9.90
N ASP A 159 -6.98 -7.55 -8.82
CA ASP A 159 -7.97 -6.71 -8.16
C ASP A 159 -7.33 -5.48 -7.49
N LEU A 160 -6.23 -5.65 -6.75
CA LEU A 160 -5.53 -4.53 -6.12
C LEU A 160 -5.05 -3.52 -7.17
N ILE A 161 -4.34 -4.01 -8.18
CA ILE A 161 -3.78 -3.16 -9.23
C ILE A 161 -4.87 -2.55 -10.09
N GLY A 162 -5.98 -3.25 -10.36
CA GLY A 162 -7.13 -2.67 -11.04
C GLY A 162 -7.75 -1.49 -10.29
N ARG A 163 -7.67 -1.47 -8.95
CA ARG A 163 -8.13 -0.36 -8.11
C ARG A 163 -7.11 0.79 -8.03
N MET A 164 -5.81 0.48 -7.95
CA MET A 164 -4.73 1.47 -7.83
C MET A 164 -4.35 2.12 -9.17
N PHE A 165 -4.43 1.36 -10.25
CA PHE A 165 -4.06 1.76 -11.62
C PHE A 165 -5.27 1.53 -12.53
N PRO A 166 -6.24 2.45 -12.58
CA PRO A 166 -7.39 2.27 -13.45
C PRO A 166 -6.97 2.35 -14.92
N SER A 167 -7.58 1.52 -15.76
CA SER A 167 -7.26 1.44 -17.20
C SER A 167 -7.46 2.76 -17.97
N ARG A 168 -8.25 3.68 -17.41
CA ARG A 168 -8.53 5.00 -18.00
C ARG A 168 -7.39 6.01 -17.77
N ALA A 169 -6.60 5.83 -16.72
CA ALA A 169 -5.53 6.76 -16.34
C ALA A 169 -4.13 6.16 -16.49
N THR A 170 -4.04 4.84 -16.73
CA THR A 170 -2.77 4.12 -16.72
C THR A 170 -2.65 3.15 -17.89
N SER A 171 -1.43 2.98 -18.40
CA SER A 171 -1.13 2.09 -19.51
C SER A 171 -1.31 0.62 -19.13
N TYR A 172 -1.51 -0.24 -20.12
CA TYR A 172 -1.57 -1.68 -19.88
C TYR A 172 -0.24 -2.20 -19.31
N GLY A 173 0.90 -1.76 -19.86
CA GLY A 173 2.21 -2.19 -19.37
C GLY A 173 2.47 -1.80 -17.91
N ALA A 174 2.09 -0.59 -17.48
CA ALA A 174 2.20 -0.21 -16.07
C ALA A 174 1.41 -1.15 -15.16
N ARG A 175 0.16 -1.45 -15.53
CA ARG A 175 -0.73 -2.35 -14.78
C ARG A 175 -0.20 -3.77 -14.74
N HIS A 176 0.30 -4.27 -15.87
CA HIS A 176 0.85 -5.62 -15.96
C HIS A 176 2.12 -5.77 -15.11
N VAL A 177 3.09 -4.85 -15.24
CA VAL A 177 4.31 -4.86 -14.41
C VAL A 177 3.97 -4.71 -12.93
N ALA A 178 3.04 -3.82 -12.57
CA ALA A 178 2.61 -3.63 -11.19
C ALA A 178 1.99 -4.90 -10.58
N ALA A 179 1.16 -5.62 -11.34
CA ALA A 179 0.53 -6.85 -10.87
C ALA A 179 1.54 -8.00 -10.73
N CYS A 180 2.46 -8.15 -11.69
CA CYS A 180 3.56 -9.10 -11.59
C CYS A 180 4.51 -8.77 -10.43
N PHE A 181 4.83 -7.49 -10.22
CA PHE A 181 5.62 -7.03 -9.08
C PHE A 181 4.95 -7.37 -7.75
N TRP A 182 3.66 -7.05 -7.59
CA TRP A 182 2.94 -7.34 -6.35
C TRP A 182 2.88 -8.84 -6.06
N SER A 183 2.67 -9.64 -7.10
CA SER A 183 2.67 -11.10 -7.01
C SER A 183 4.03 -11.63 -6.57
N TRP A 184 5.11 -11.19 -7.24
CA TRP A 184 6.48 -11.54 -6.91
C TRP A 184 6.85 -11.14 -5.48
N LEU A 185 6.47 -9.92 -5.07
CA LEU A 185 6.71 -9.40 -3.73
C LEU A 185 6.00 -10.25 -2.68
N CYS A 186 4.73 -10.59 -2.86
CA CYS A 186 4.00 -11.42 -1.89
C CYS A 186 4.61 -12.82 -1.76
N VAL A 187 5.10 -13.39 -2.86
CA VAL A 187 5.80 -14.68 -2.86
C VAL A 187 7.14 -14.55 -2.13
N LEU A 188 7.90 -13.48 -2.40
CA LEU A 188 9.15 -13.22 -1.70
C LEU A 188 8.92 -13.01 -0.20
N ASP A 189 7.93 -12.19 0.16
CA ASP A 189 7.52 -11.89 1.54
C ASP A 189 7.19 -13.17 2.31
N ASP A 190 6.28 -14.00 1.78
CA ASP A 190 5.89 -15.29 2.37
C ASP A 190 7.08 -16.27 2.47
N LEU A 191 7.97 -16.28 1.46
CA LEU A 191 9.20 -17.07 1.55
C LEU A 191 10.10 -16.53 2.67
N THR A 192 10.22 -15.20 2.79
CA THR A 192 11.12 -14.53 3.74
C THR A 192 10.68 -14.56 5.19
N GLU A 193 9.41 -14.85 5.47
CA GLU A 193 8.92 -15.20 6.81
C GLU A 193 9.61 -16.48 7.35
N ASN A 194 10.19 -17.32 6.48
CA ASN A 194 11.05 -18.44 6.88
C ASN A 194 12.52 -17.97 7.03
N LYS A 195 13.11 -18.20 8.21
CA LYS A 195 14.44 -17.68 8.63
C LYS A 195 15.64 -18.09 7.76
N ASP A 196 15.46 -18.88 6.71
CA ASP A 196 16.53 -19.40 5.83
C ASP A 196 16.59 -18.72 4.44
N THR A 197 16.04 -17.52 4.32
CA THR A 197 15.94 -16.78 3.04
C THR A 197 16.93 -15.64 2.88
N ARG A 198 17.80 -15.42 3.87
CA ARG A 198 18.82 -14.37 3.82
C ARG A 198 19.67 -14.44 2.55
N LEU A 199 20.15 -15.65 2.20
CA LEU A 199 20.96 -15.86 0.99
C LEU A 199 20.17 -15.54 -0.29
N ALA A 200 18.87 -15.86 -0.33
CA ALA A 200 18.00 -15.52 -1.45
C ALA A 200 17.84 -14.00 -1.60
N LEU A 201 17.61 -13.28 -0.51
CA LEU A 201 17.54 -11.82 -0.51
C LEU A 201 18.87 -11.18 -0.91
N GLU A 202 20.01 -11.65 -0.39
CA GLU A 202 21.34 -11.16 -0.77
C GLU A 202 21.60 -11.35 -2.27
N GLN A 203 21.17 -12.48 -2.84
CA GLN A 203 21.27 -12.72 -4.28
C GLN A 203 20.34 -11.81 -5.09
N ILE A 204 19.10 -11.62 -4.66
CA ILE A 204 18.15 -10.67 -5.28
C ILE A 204 18.74 -9.26 -5.25
N ILE A 205 19.28 -8.81 -4.12
CA ILE A 205 19.93 -7.51 -3.97
C ILE A 205 21.13 -7.38 -4.92
N SER A 206 21.94 -8.43 -5.07
CA SER A 206 23.07 -8.44 -6.01
C SER A 206 22.61 -8.23 -7.46
N ILE A 207 21.56 -8.95 -7.89
CA ILE A 207 20.94 -8.80 -9.21
C ILE A 207 20.38 -7.38 -9.39
N LEU A 208 19.62 -6.90 -8.40
CA LEU A 208 18.97 -5.58 -8.44
C LEU A 208 19.95 -4.41 -8.33
N SER A 209 21.16 -4.63 -7.81
CA SER A 209 22.22 -3.63 -7.76
C SER A 209 23.00 -3.52 -9.08
N SER A 210 22.76 -4.45 -10.01
CA SER A 210 23.25 -4.38 -11.39
C SER A 210 22.29 -3.56 -12.26
N SER A 211 22.69 -3.21 -13.48
CA SER A 211 21.80 -2.51 -14.39
C SER A 211 20.59 -3.40 -14.73
N PRO A 212 19.37 -2.83 -14.83
CA PRO A 212 18.20 -3.59 -15.27
C PRO A 212 18.36 -4.15 -16.68
N TYR A 213 19.33 -3.67 -17.47
CA TYR A 213 19.61 -4.13 -18.82
C TYR A 213 20.65 -5.24 -18.90
N ASP A 214 21.31 -5.55 -17.78
CA ASP A 214 22.30 -6.61 -17.74
C ASP A 214 21.60 -7.97 -17.70
N PRO A 215 22.08 -8.97 -18.44
CA PRO A 215 21.46 -10.28 -18.45
C PRO A 215 21.45 -10.89 -17.05
N LEU A 216 20.34 -11.55 -16.72
CA LEU A 216 20.23 -12.27 -15.45
C LEU A 216 21.31 -13.36 -15.37
N PRO A 217 21.99 -13.52 -14.22
CA PRO A 217 22.95 -14.60 -14.03
C PRO A 217 22.31 -15.97 -14.31
N PRO A 218 22.98 -16.89 -15.03
CA PRO A 218 22.39 -18.15 -15.44
C PRO A 218 22.28 -19.19 -14.31
N SER A 219 22.38 -18.77 -13.04
CA SER A 219 22.28 -19.69 -11.91
C SER A 219 20.82 -20.10 -11.68
N ALA A 220 20.59 -21.36 -11.32
CA ALA A 220 19.25 -21.88 -11.06
C ALA A 220 18.51 -21.07 -9.99
N LEU A 221 19.22 -20.60 -8.96
CA LEU A 221 18.64 -19.76 -7.91
C LEU A 221 18.26 -18.36 -8.41
N ALA A 222 19.08 -17.72 -9.25
CA ALA A 222 18.72 -16.42 -9.85
C ALA A 222 17.49 -16.55 -10.75
N LEU A 223 17.47 -17.58 -11.60
CA LEU A 223 16.36 -17.86 -12.51
C LEU A 223 15.06 -18.15 -11.75
N SER A 224 15.13 -18.95 -10.68
CA SER A 224 13.97 -19.27 -9.84
C SER A 224 13.41 -18.04 -9.11
N LEU A 225 14.28 -17.17 -8.58
CA LEU A 225 13.86 -16.01 -7.79
C LEU A 225 13.43 -14.82 -8.64
N MET A 226 14.11 -14.57 -9.76
CA MET A 226 13.97 -13.33 -10.53
C MET A 226 13.59 -13.56 -11.99
N GLY A 227 13.67 -14.78 -12.53
CA GLY A 227 13.55 -15.03 -13.97
C GLY A 227 12.25 -14.52 -14.59
N ALA A 228 11.11 -14.91 -14.02
CA ALA A 228 9.79 -14.46 -14.49
C ALA A 228 9.62 -12.94 -14.35
N PHE A 229 9.97 -12.39 -13.18
CA PHE A 229 9.84 -10.95 -12.91
C PHE A 229 10.75 -10.10 -13.80
N TYR A 230 12.01 -10.50 -13.95
CA TYR A 230 12.97 -9.88 -14.87
C TYR A 230 12.43 -9.89 -16.29
N SER A 231 11.91 -11.02 -16.78
CA SER A 231 11.38 -11.15 -18.14
C SER A 231 10.21 -10.20 -18.40
N VAL A 232 9.29 -10.05 -17.43
CA VAL A 232 8.19 -9.09 -17.50
C VAL A 232 8.71 -7.66 -17.59
N VAL A 233 9.66 -7.27 -16.74
CA VAL A 233 10.25 -5.92 -16.76
C VAL A 233 10.96 -5.65 -18.09
N GLN A 234 11.66 -6.64 -18.66
CA GLN A 234 12.33 -6.47 -19.94
C GLN A 234 11.35 -6.28 -21.10
N ALA A 235 10.29 -7.08 -21.15
CA ALA A 235 9.34 -7.09 -22.27
C ALA A 235 8.33 -5.94 -22.23
N ALA A 236 8.08 -5.34 -21.07
CA ALA A 236 7.03 -4.35 -20.91
C ALA A 236 7.41 -2.97 -21.48
N THR A 237 6.43 -2.34 -22.14
CA THR A 237 6.41 -0.91 -22.48
C THR A 237 5.40 -0.19 -21.60
N VAL A 238 5.82 0.87 -20.90
CA VAL A 238 4.92 1.59 -19.96
C VAL A 238 4.38 2.88 -20.57
N ASN A 239 5.07 3.45 -21.55
CA ASN A 239 4.76 4.77 -22.10
C ASN A 239 4.14 4.66 -23.50
N ASP A 240 2.88 4.24 -23.59
CA ASP A 240 2.26 3.90 -24.89
C ASP A 240 1.56 5.06 -25.62
N GLN A 241 1.33 6.22 -24.98
CA GLN A 241 0.32 7.14 -25.54
C GLN A 241 0.81 8.45 -26.17
N HIS A 242 2.00 8.99 -25.85
CA HIS A 242 2.31 10.37 -26.26
C HIS A 242 3.77 10.69 -26.60
N SER A 243 4.68 9.70 -26.67
CA SER A 243 6.06 10.01 -27.02
C SER A 243 6.24 10.13 -28.55
N PRO A 244 6.61 11.30 -29.09
CA PRO A 244 6.81 11.50 -30.54
C PRO A 244 8.08 10.82 -31.07
N HIS A 245 8.86 10.18 -30.21
CA HIS A 245 10.08 9.48 -30.57
C HIS A 245 9.90 7.98 -30.40
N PRO A 246 10.43 7.15 -31.34
CA PRO A 246 10.48 5.71 -31.15
C PRO A 246 11.30 5.44 -29.88
N VAL A 247 10.59 5.15 -28.80
CA VAL A 247 11.22 4.75 -27.54
C VAL A 247 11.83 3.39 -27.80
N ASN A 248 13.14 3.25 -27.59
CA ASN A 248 13.75 1.94 -27.63
C ASN A 248 13.15 1.12 -26.48
N PRO A 249 12.34 0.09 -26.74
CA PRO A 249 11.65 -0.66 -25.68
C PRO A 249 12.65 -1.36 -24.74
N ILE A 250 13.90 -1.53 -25.19
CA ILE A 250 14.97 -2.13 -24.40
C ILE A 250 15.47 -1.18 -23.33
N ARG A 251 15.51 0.14 -23.57
CA ARG A 251 16.10 1.14 -22.65
C ARG A 251 15.13 2.25 -22.27
N GLU A 252 14.04 1.86 -21.63
CA GLU A 252 13.08 2.81 -21.09
C GLU A 252 13.54 3.37 -19.74
N PRO A 253 13.61 4.70 -19.55
CA PRO A 253 14.15 5.32 -18.33
C PRO A 253 13.42 4.92 -17.03
N TRP A 254 12.16 4.50 -17.11
CA TRP A 254 11.42 4.04 -15.93
C TRP A 254 12.00 2.76 -15.35
N LYS A 255 12.64 1.92 -16.17
CA LYS A 255 13.22 0.63 -15.74
C LYS A 255 14.29 0.87 -14.67
N GLU A 256 15.18 1.84 -14.86
CA GLU A 256 16.23 2.16 -13.89
C GLU A 256 15.67 2.63 -12.54
N VAL A 257 14.71 3.56 -12.56
CA VAL A 257 14.08 4.05 -11.32
C VAL A 257 13.31 2.93 -10.64
N PHE A 258 12.48 2.20 -11.37
CA PHE A 258 11.72 1.07 -10.84
C PHE A 258 12.66 0.01 -10.24
N TRP A 259 13.70 -0.39 -10.97
CA TRP A 259 14.68 -1.39 -10.53
C TRP A 259 15.40 -0.97 -9.25
N SER A 260 15.84 0.30 -9.18
CA SER A 260 16.45 0.87 -7.99
C SER A 260 15.50 0.87 -6.79
N GLU A 261 14.23 1.19 -6.99
CA GLU A 261 13.22 1.16 -5.92
C GLU A 261 12.92 -0.28 -5.45
N VAL A 262 12.90 -1.26 -6.36
CA VAL A 262 12.79 -2.68 -5.98
C VAL A 262 14.04 -3.13 -5.21
N ALA A 263 15.23 -2.66 -5.57
CA ALA A 263 16.46 -2.92 -4.81
C ALA A 263 16.37 -2.38 -3.37
N THR A 264 15.80 -1.19 -3.20
CA THR A 264 15.54 -0.58 -1.88
C THR A 264 14.59 -1.44 -1.06
N VAL A 265 13.50 -1.93 -1.65
CA VAL A 265 12.57 -2.87 -0.99
C VAL A 265 13.29 -4.13 -0.53
N ALA A 266 14.06 -4.78 -1.41
CA ALA A 266 14.77 -6.02 -1.07
C ALA A 266 15.77 -5.83 0.09
N ARG A 267 16.49 -4.70 0.12
CA ARG A 267 17.38 -4.34 1.24
C ARG A 267 16.60 -4.07 2.52
N ALA A 268 15.41 -3.47 2.42
CA ALA A 268 14.55 -3.22 3.57
C ALA A 268 14.00 -4.54 4.14
N LEU A 269 13.55 -5.48 3.30
CA LEU A 269 13.13 -6.82 3.75
C LEU A 269 14.28 -7.58 4.44
N LEU A 270 15.51 -7.47 3.90
CA LEU A 270 16.69 -8.04 4.56
C LEU A 270 16.96 -7.40 5.93
N ALA A 271 16.80 -6.08 6.04
CA ALA A 271 16.94 -5.37 7.32
C ALA A 271 15.81 -5.72 8.31
N GLU A 272 14.61 -6.00 7.82
CA GLU A 272 13.46 -6.45 8.62
C GLU A 272 13.75 -7.79 9.30
N GLN A 273 14.37 -8.74 8.59
CA GLN A 273 14.81 -10.01 9.17
C GLN A 273 15.80 -9.84 10.33
N GLU A 274 16.56 -8.74 10.36
CA GLU A 274 17.51 -8.46 11.43
C GLU A 274 16.87 -7.84 12.67
N LEU A 275 15.58 -7.47 12.60
CA LEU A 275 14.79 -6.96 13.74
C LEU A 275 14.17 -8.08 14.56
N ASP A 276 14.02 -9.27 13.97
CA ASP A 276 13.64 -10.47 14.70
C ASP A 276 14.68 -10.71 15.80
N ASP A 277 14.23 -10.90 17.04
CA ASP A 277 15.05 -11.01 18.26
C ASP A 277 15.75 -9.72 18.78
N LYS A 278 15.49 -8.53 18.22
CA LYS A 278 16.05 -7.26 18.73
C LYS A 278 15.01 -6.32 19.32
N HIS A 279 15.42 -5.54 20.31
CA HIS A 279 14.68 -4.34 20.72
C HIS A 279 14.94 -3.21 19.72
N PHE A 280 13.89 -2.80 19.01
CA PHE A 280 13.89 -1.62 18.12
C PHE A 280 12.75 -0.69 18.48
N THR A 281 12.92 0.59 18.19
CA THR A 281 11.96 1.65 18.50
C THR A 281 10.86 1.75 17.45
N MET A 282 9.75 2.39 17.80
CA MET A 282 8.69 2.75 16.85
C MET A 282 9.23 3.52 15.64
N ASN A 283 10.19 4.44 15.84
CA ASN A 283 10.70 5.24 14.73
C ASN A 283 11.49 4.37 13.75
N GLU A 284 12.35 3.47 14.24
CA GLU A 284 13.08 2.52 13.40
C GLU A 284 12.11 1.61 12.63
N TRP A 285 11.01 1.19 13.25
CA TRP A 285 9.96 0.45 12.55
C TRP A 285 9.32 1.26 11.43
N LEU A 286 8.88 2.49 11.70
CA LEU A 286 8.19 3.30 10.71
C LEU A 286 9.12 3.68 9.55
N ASP A 287 10.39 3.98 9.84
CA ASP A 287 11.42 4.25 8.83
C ASP A 287 11.63 3.04 7.91
N LEU A 288 11.57 1.83 8.47
CA LEU A 288 11.64 0.60 7.67
C LEU A 288 10.32 0.34 6.93
N ARG A 289 9.18 0.56 7.57
CA ARG A 289 7.84 0.25 7.06
C ARG A 289 7.47 1.05 5.82
N VAL A 290 7.93 2.30 5.72
CA VAL A 290 7.74 3.10 4.49
C VAL A 290 8.46 2.50 3.28
N LEU A 291 9.47 1.66 3.50
CA LEU A 291 10.17 0.93 2.45
C LEU A 291 9.51 -0.43 2.19
N THR A 292 9.24 -1.21 3.25
CA THR A 292 8.76 -2.60 3.11
C THR A 292 7.32 -2.69 2.61
N ILE A 293 6.50 -1.66 2.81
CA ILE A 293 5.18 -1.53 2.16
C ILE A 293 5.25 -1.44 0.63
N SER A 294 6.44 -1.19 0.07
CA SER A 294 6.71 -1.32 -1.37
C SER A 294 5.86 -0.42 -2.29
N ALA A 295 5.43 0.74 -1.77
CA ALA A 295 4.67 1.72 -2.55
C ALA A 295 5.53 2.46 -3.60
N ARG A 296 6.84 2.65 -3.33
CA ARG A 296 7.75 3.44 -4.18
C ARG A 296 7.94 2.85 -5.60
N PRO A 297 8.17 1.53 -5.78
CA PRO A 297 8.19 0.93 -7.12
C PRO A 297 6.90 1.19 -7.91
N LEU A 298 5.74 1.08 -7.26
CA LEU A 298 4.45 1.35 -7.90
C LEU A 298 4.33 2.83 -8.31
N LEU A 299 4.79 3.76 -7.47
CA LEU A 299 4.79 5.19 -7.80
C LEU A 299 5.70 5.50 -9.00
N ALA A 300 6.82 4.79 -9.17
CA ALA A 300 7.66 4.92 -10.35
C ALA A 300 6.95 4.46 -11.63
N LEU A 301 6.19 3.35 -11.57
CA LEU A 301 5.37 2.89 -12.70
C LEU A 301 4.25 3.86 -13.04
N LEU A 302 3.57 4.41 -12.03
CA LEU A 302 2.51 5.41 -12.24
C LEU A 302 3.08 6.69 -12.87
N GLN A 303 4.23 7.16 -12.37
CA GLN A 303 4.93 8.32 -12.92
C GLN A 303 5.23 8.13 -14.40
N ALA A 304 5.82 6.99 -14.75
CA ALA A 304 6.14 6.64 -16.13
C ALA A 304 4.87 6.53 -17.01
N SER A 305 3.79 5.95 -16.48
CA SER A 305 2.52 5.84 -17.17
C SER A 305 1.85 7.19 -17.42
N CYS A 306 2.10 8.20 -16.58
CA CYS A 306 1.65 9.57 -16.78
C CYS A 306 2.56 10.36 -17.74
N GLY A 307 3.60 9.74 -18.30
CA GLY A 307 4.57 10.40 -19.18
C GLY A 307 5.47 11.40 -18.45
N LEU A 308 5.58 11.29 -17.12
CA LEU A 308 6.41 12.17 -16.32
C LEU A 308 7.86 11.70 -16.32
N PRO A 309 8.84 12.62 -16.21
CA PRO A 309 10.25 12.26 -16.19
C PRO A 309 10.58 11.40 -14.97
N PRO A 310 11.51 10.44 -15.11
CA PRO A 310 11.98 9.63 -13.99
C PRO A 310 12.69 10.53 -12.97
N CYS A 311 12.09 10.74 -11.79
CA CYS A 311 12.73 11.52 -10.75
C CYS A 311 12.58 10.83 -9.39
N ALA A 312 13.63 10.14 -8.96
CA ALA A 312 13.66 9.42 -7.68
C ALA A 312 13.29 10.33 -6.48
N GLY A 313 13.67 11.60 -6.50
CA GLY A 313 13.36 12.58 -5.45
C GLY A 313 11.87 12.99 -5.38
N THR A 314 11.09 12.82 -6.45
CA THR A 314 9.65 13.18 -6.47
C THR A 314 8.76 12.12 -5.81
N LEU A 315 9.23 10.88 -5.66
CA LEU A 315 8.44 9.78 -5.10
C LEU A 315 8.18 9.94 -3.59
N THR A 316 8.98 10.77 -2.89
CA THR A 316 8.93 10.97 -1.43
C THR A 316 8.81 12.45 -1.03
N THR A 317 8.54 13.32 -2.01
CA THR A 317 8.34 14.76 -1.80
C THR A 317 6.98 15.20 -2.31
N GLY A 318 6.60 16.45 -2.00
CA GLY A 318 5.31 16.99 -2.42
C GLY A 318 4.11 16.30 -1.75
N PRO A 319 2.93 16.33 -2.40
CA PRO A 319 1.67 15.89 -1.79
C PRO A 319 1.64 14.42 -1.36
N LEU A 320 2.44 13.56 -2.00
CA LEU A 320 2.40 12.11 -1.79
C LEU A 320 3.42 11.60 -0.76
N LYS A 321 4.21 12.49 -0.13
CA LYS A 321 5.27 12.11 0.83
C LYS A 321 4.79 11.22 1.98
N HIS A 322 3.51 11.29 2.35
CA HIS A 322 2.92 10.49 3.43
C HIS A 322 2.35 9.16 2.96
N LEU A 323 2.20 8.95 1.64
CA LEU A 323 1.48 7.82 1.08
C LEU A 323 2.07 6.47 1.52
N PRO A 324 3.39 6.22 1.46
CA PRO A 324 3.94 4.93 1.91
C PRO A 324 3.61 4.65 3.39
N LEU A 325 3.73 5.66 4.26
CA LEU A 325 3.42 5.49 5.68
C LEU A 325 1.93 5.26 5.91
N ILE A 326 1.05 5.94 5.17
CA ILE A 326 -0.40 5.70 5.21
C ILE A 326 -0.69 4.23 4.90
N LEU A 327 -0.23 3.73 3.75
CA LEU A 327 -0.44 2.35 3.31
C LEU A 327 0.14 1.34 4.32
N GLY A 328 1.31 1.64 4.89
CA GLY A 328 1.96 0.79 5.89
C GLY A 328 1.15 0.69 7.17
N LEU A 329 0.63 1.81 7.67
CA LEU A 329 -0.25 1.82 8.85
C LEU A 329 -1.60 1.15 8.56
N GLU A 330 -2.16 1.31 7.36
CA GLU A 330 -3.38 0.59 6.95
C GLU A 330 -3.15 -0.91 6.97
N ASN A 331 -2.01 -1.36 6.46
CA ASN A 331 -1.62 -2.76 6.50
C ASN A 331 -1.49 -3.26 7.94
N ASP A 332 -0.82 -2.51 8.81
CA ASP A 332 -0.67 -2.85 10.24
C ASP A 332 -2.02 -2.87 10.98
N ILE A 333 -2.98 -2.02 10.62
CA ILE A 333 -4.32 -1.96 11.25
C ILE A 333 -5.21 -3.10 10.76
N LEU A 334 -5.34 -3.26 9.44
CA LEU A 334 -6.27 -4.21 8.83
C LEU A 334 -5.71 -5.64 8.80
N GLY A 335 -4.38 -5.76 8.73
CA GLY A 335 -3.66 -7.03 8.79
C GLY A 335 -3.37 -7.52 10.21
N PHE A 336 -3.62 -6.69 11.24
CA PHE A 336 -3.29 -7.01 12.62
C PHE A 336 -3.72 -8.41 13.06
N GLU A 337 -4.93 -8.83 12.68
CA GLU A 337 -5.46 -10.13 13.09
C GLU A 337 -4.64 -11.30 12.53
N LYS A 338 -4.25 -11.22 11.26
CA LYS A 338 -3.36 -12.21 10.62
C LYS A 338 -2.04 -12.27 11.37
N ASP A 339 -1.41 -11.11 11.54
CA ASP A 339 -0.05 -11.01 12.10
C ASP A 339 0.00 -11.37 13.59
N TYR A 340 -1.06 -11.06 14.33
CA TYR A 340 -1.19 -11.47 15.73
C TYR A 340 -1.31 -12.99 15.86
N MET A 341 -2.06 -13.63 14.97
CA MET A 341 -2.25 -15.09 15.00
C MET A 341 -0.99 -15.85 14.55
N SER A 342 -0.20 -15.28 13.64
CA SER A 342 1.11 -15.84 13.26
C SER A 342 2.23 -15.52 14.26
N GLY A 343 1.95 -14.71 15.29
CA GLY A 343 2.94 -14.29 16.27
C GLY A 343 4.00 -13.34 15.69
N ASN A 344 3.73 -12.71 14.54
CA ASN A 344 4.64 -11.77 13.90
C ASN A 344 4.69 -10.46 14.70
N PRO A 345 5.81 -10.10 15.37
CA PRO A 345 5.93 -8.92 16.22
C PRO A 345 5.99 -7.60 15.43
N LEU A 346 6.10 -7.66 14.10
CA LEU A 346 6.47 -6.56 13.22
C LEU A 346 5.23 -5.81 12.73
N SER A 347 4.58 -5.08 13.64
CA SER A 347 3.57 -4.07 13.28
C SER A 347 3.57 -2.92 14.29
N ALA A 348 3.19 -1.73 13.85
CA ALA A 348 3.14 -0.55 14.71
C ALA A 348 2.19 -0.77 15.91
N LEU A 349 1.11 -1.54 15.73
CA LEU A 349 0.21 -1.86 16.82
C LEU A 349 0.89 -2.74 17.88
N GLN A 350 1.56 -3.81 17.44
CA GLN A 350 2.24 -4.74 18.34
C GLN A 350 3.41 -4.09 19.07
N LEU A 351 4.14 -3.16 18.43
CA LEU A 351 5.22 -2.43 19.08
C LEU A 351 4.74 -1.54 20.22
N LEU A 352 3.63 -0.81 20.03
CA LEU A 352 3.05 -0.03 21.13
C LEU A 352 2.63 -0.93 22.29
N ILE A 353 2.05 -2.10 21.99
CA ILE A 353 1.63 -3.08 23.00
C ILE A 353 2.84 -3.64 23.75
N ARG A 354 3.89 -4.04 23.02
CA ARG A 354 5.17 -4.50 23.57
C ARG A 354 5.78 -3.46 24.51
N ASP A 355 5.69 -2.18 24.15
CA ASP A 355 6.20 -1.06 24.95
C ASP A 355 5.26 -0.66 26.12
N GLY A 356 4.29 -1.52 26.46
CA GLY A 356 3.43 -1.37 27.63
C GLY A 356 2.15 -0.55 27.40
N MET A 357 1.84 -0.17 26.16
CA MET A 357 0.59 0.51 25.86
C MET A 357 -0.57 -0.50 25.86
N ASP A 358 -1.66 -0.14 26.52
CA ASP A 358 -2.93 -0.88 26.42
C ASP A 358 -3.36 -1.04 24.95
N LYS A 359 -3.83 -2.24 24.57
CA LYS A 359 -4.18 -2.61 23.19
C LYS A 359 -5.18 -1.64 22.56
N LYS A 360 -6.18 -1.22 23.34
CA LYS A 360 -7.21 -0.27 22.87
C LYS A 360 -6.61 1.12 22.63
N LYS A 361 -5.76 1.60 23.53
CA LYS A 361 -5.02 2.85 23.35
C LYS A 361 -4.05 2.79 22.17
N ALA A 362 -3.37 1.67 21.97
CA ALA A 362 -2.47 1.45 20.85
C ALA A 362 -3.22 1.55 19.51
N LEU A 363 -4.37 0.88 19.39
CA LEU A 363 -5.20 0.93 18.18
C LEU A 363 -5.69 2.36 17.89
N LEU A 364 -6.23 3.04 18.90
CA LEU A 364 -6.65 4.43 18.79
C LEU A 364 -5.51 5.36 18.37
N ARG A 365 -4.29 5.12 18.89
CA ARG A 365 -3.10 5.91 18.55
C ARG A 365 -2.72 5.74 17.09
N ILE A 366 -2.66 4.50 16.60
CA ILE A 366 -2.28 4.19 15.22
C ILE A 366 -3.35 4.67 14.21
N VAL A 367 -4.63 4.40 14.47
CA VAL A 367 -5.75 4.92 13.66
C VAL A 367 -5.74 6.46 13.65
N GLY A 368 -5.51 7.08 14.80
CA GLY A 368 -5.42 8.53 14.92
C GLY A 368 -4.25 9.12 14.11
N LEU A 369 -3.10 8.46 14.09
CA LEU A 369 -1.95 8.86 13.27
C LEU A 369 -2.27 8.73 11.77
N HIS A 370 -2.72 7.56 11.35
CA HIS A 370 -3.14 7.29 9.97
C HIS A 370 -4.10 8.38 9.45
N ASN A 371 -5.17 8.65 10.20
CA ASN A 371 -6.18 9.61 9.79
C ASN A 371 -5.66 11.04 9.65
N ARG A 372 -4.66 11.44 10.46
CA ARG A 372 -4.00 12.73 10.32
C ARG A 372 -3.20 12.80 9.03
N LEU A 373 -2.42 11.76 8.74
CA LEU A 373 -1.61 11.68 7.52
C LEU A 373 -2.47 11.71 6.26
N VAL A 374 -3.56 10.93 6.21
CA VAL A 374 -4.52 10.97 5.10
C VAL A 374 -5.09 12.38 4.93
N THR A 375 -5.49 13.02 6.02
CA THR A 375 -6.05 14.38 5.95
C THR A 375 -5.02 15.38 5.41
N GLN A 376 -3.76 15.28 5.85
CA GLN A 376 -2.67 16.14 5.37
C GLN A 376 -2.39 15.90 3.88
N MET A 377 -2.23 14.64 3.46
CA MET A 377 -2.02 14.25 2.07
C MET A 377 -3.12 14.80 1.15
N MET A 378 -4.39 14.66 1.55
CA MET A 378 -5.51 15.16 0.75
C MET A 378 -5.55 16.68 0.65
N VAL A 379 -5.18 17.41 1.71
CA VAL A 379 -5.09 18.88 1.67
C VAL A 379 -3.94 19.34 0.77
N GLU A 380 -2.81 18.64 0.80
CA GLU A 380 -1.67 18.95 -0.07
C GLU A 380 -1.98 18.61 -1.54
N ALA A 381 -2.68 17.51 -1.79
CA ALA A 381 -3.09 17.09 -3.13
C ALA A 381 -4.11 18.05 -3.76
N ASP A 382 -5.10 18.53 -2.98
CA ASP A 382 -6.11 19.52 -3.43
C ASP A 382 -5.48 20.87 -3.80
N ARG A 383 -4.38 21.23 -3.14
CA ARG A 383 -3.64 22.49 -3.36
C ARG A 383 -2.49 22.33 -4.35
N PHE A 384 -2.31 21.15 -4.94
CA PHE A 384 -1.16 20.88 -5.77
C PHE A 384 -1.31 21.56 -7.14
N GLU A 385 -0.47 22.57 -7.36
CA GLU A 385 -0.36 23.31 -8.61
C GLU A 385 0.77 22.69 -9.46
N GLY A 386 0.44 21.67 -10.25
CA GLY A 386 1.34 21.06 -11.24
C GLY A 386 0.78 21.11 -12.65
N THR A 387 1.50 20.55 -13.61
CA THR A 387 1.01 20.26 -14.97
C THR A 387 -0.19 19.27 -14.93
N ALA A 388 -0.91 19.11 -16.05
CA ALA A 388 -2.01 18.16 -16.12
C ALA A 388 -1.58 16.73 -15.76
N ALA A 389 -0.44 16.27 -16.32
CA ALA A 389 0.11 14.96 -16.03
C ALA A 389 0.52 14.79 -14.55
N GLU A 390 1.11 15.80 -13.93
CA GLU A 390 1.46 15.74 -12.50
C GLU A 390 0.22 15.72 -11.61
N ARG A 391 -0.84 16.46 -11.98
CA ARG A 391 -2.11 16.41 -11.25
C ARG A 391 -2.80 15.06 -11.39
N ASP A 392 -2.76 14.44 -12.57
CA ASP A 392 -3.32 13.10 -12.78
C ASP A 392 -2.54 12.04 -11.99
N TYR A 393 -1.22 12.17 -11.92
CA TYR A 393 -0.34 11.36 -11.09
C TYR A 393 -0.71 11.47 -9.60
N VAL A 394 -0.79 12.70 -9.07
CA VAL A 394 -1.14 12.97 -7.66
C VAL A 394 -2.57 12.51 -7.35
N ALA A 395 -3.53 12.84 -8.22
CA ALA A 395 -4.93 12.44 -8.06
C ALA A 395 -5.05 10.92 -8.02
N THR A 396 -4.42 10.20 -8.96
CA THR A 396 -4.46 8.73 -8.99
C THR A 396 -3.84 8.13 -7.73
N ALA A 397 -2.60 8.50 -7.40
CA ALA A 397 -1.89 7.96 -6.23
C ALA A 397 -2.59 8.27 -4.91
N SER A 398 -3.20 9.44 -4.76
CA SER A 398 -3.91 9.84 -3.54
C SER A 398 -5.11 8.94 -3.21
N THR A 399 -5.61 8.16 -4.18
CA THR A 399 -6.72 7.22 -3.95
C THR A 399 -6.29 5.84 -3.50
N TRP A 400 -4.99 5.54 -3.54
CA TRP A 400 -4.44 4.23 -3.20
C TRP A 400 -4.79 3.74 -1.79
N PRO A 401 -4.88 4.59 -0.74
CA PRO A 401 -5.32 4.12 0.57
C PRO A 401 -6.72 3.48 0.54
N ASN A 402 -7.64 4.09 -0.24
CA ASN A 402 -8.96 3.51 -0.45
C ASN A 402 -8.88 2.17 -1.20
N ALA A 403 -8.09 2.11 -2.28
CA ALA A 403 -7.90 0.90 -3.08
C ALA A 403 -7.34 -0.25 -2.23
N MET A 404 -6.28 0.02 -1.46
CA MET A 404 -5.63 -0.96 -0.61
C MET A 404 -6.56 -1.45 0.50
N ALA A 405 -7.24 -0.53 1.21
CA ALA A 405 -8.20 -0.92 2.23
C ALA A 405 -9.34 -1.79 1.66
N GLN A 406 -9.91 -1.43 0.50
CA GLN A 406 -10.94 -2.24 -0.14
C GLN A 406 -10.44 -3.64 -0.50
N TRP A 407 -9.26 -3.72 -1.12
CA TRP A 407 -8.64 -4.98 -1.49
C TRP A 407 -8.37 -5.86 -0.26
N MET A 408 -7.79 -5.31 0.82
CA MET A 408 -7.52 -6.06 2.05
C MET A 408 -8.79 -6.64 2.67
N LEU A 409 -9.93 -5.94 2.54
CA LEU A 409 -11.21 -6.41 3.06
C LEU A 409 -11.84 -7.52 2.20
N SER A 410 -11.53 -7.55 0.90
CA SER A 410 -12.09 -8.52 -0.03
C SER A 410 -11.20 -9.73 -0.30
N CYS A 411 -9.88 -9.60 -0.18
CA CYS A 411 -8.95 -10.67 -0.54
C CYS A 411 -8.83 -11.72 0.58
N ASP A 412 -8.53 -12.95 0.17
CA ASP A 412 -8.47 -14.07 1.11
C ASP A 412 -7.20 -14.05 1.97
N ARG A 413 -6.15 -13.29 1.59
CA ARG A 413 -4.91 -13.14 2.39
C ARG A 413 -5.17 -12.61 3.80
N TYR A 414 -6.18 -11.74 4.00
CA TYR A 414 -6.49 -11.11 5.29
C TYR A 414 -7.74 -11.67 5.97
N ARG A 415 -8.37 -12.70 5.39
CA ARG A 415 -9.49 -13.39 6.02
C ARG A 415 -8.94 -14.43 6.98
N SER A 416 -9.28 -14.33 8.27
CA SER A 416 -9.09 -15.45 9.19
C SER A 416 -9.93 -16.62 8.70
N GLU A 417 -9.34 -17.80 8.54
CA GLU A 417 -10.09 -19.04 8.35
C GLU A 417 -11.04 -19.19 9.56
N THR A 418 -12.33 -18.90 9.35
CA THR A 418 -13.39 -19.06 10.35
C THR A 418 -14.00 -20.44 10.27
#